data_AF-A0A3Q7HNS6-F1
#
_entry.id   AF-A0A3Q7HNS6-F1
#
_cell.length_a   1.000
_cell.length_b   1.000
_cell.length_c   1.000
_cell.angle_alpha   90.00
_cell.angle_beta   90.00
_cell.angle_gamma   90.00
#
_symmetry.space_group_name_H-M   'P 1'
#
loop_
_entity.id
_entity.type
_entity.pdbx_description
1 polymer ?
#
loop_
_entity_poly.entity_id
_entity_poly.type
_entity_poly.pdbx_seq_one_letter_code
_entity_poly.pdbx_strand_id
1 'polypeptide(L)' 'MEYPDLYYIVRPQGCGCTSRCFAFAQCACASLNRSSFPFNPTNSILKAKPIVNECGLYFKCHQSCKN' A
#
# COMPACT_ATOMS: atom_id res chain seq x y z
N MET A 1 -2.77 -14.17 -11.62
CA MET A 1 -1.46 -14.02 -12.27
C MET A 1 -0.70 -15.30 -12.01
N GLU A 2 -0.09 -15.87 -13.04
CA GLU A 2 0.79 -17.03 -12.90
C GLU A 2 2.23 -16.54 -13.08
N TYR A 3 3.09 -16.92 -12.14
CA TYR A 3 4.52 -16.57 -12.17
C TYR A 3 5.34 -17.82 -12.49
N PRO A 4 6.47 -17.69 -13.20
CA PRO A 4 7.40 -18.80 -13.42
C PRO A 4 7.95 -19.35 -12.10
N ASP A 5 8.33 -20.63 -12.07
CA ASP A 5 8.85 -21.29 -10.86
C ASP A 5 10.11 -20.65 -10.28
N LEU A 6 10.95 -20.05 -11.13
CA LEU A 6 12.17 -19.34 -10.72
C LEU A 6 11.90 -17.88 -10.30
N TYR A 7 10.65 -17.42 -10.34
CA TYR A 7 10.31 -16.06 -9.96
C TYR A 7 10.25 -15.93 -8.44
N TYR A 8 11.26 -15.26 -7.89
CA TYR A 8 11.29 -14.95 -6.47
C TYR A 8 10.38 -13.74 -6.17
N ILE A 9 9.23 -14.01 -5.54
CA ILE A 9 8.36 -12.95 -5.03
C ILE A 9 9.00 -12.35 -3.78
N VAL A 10 9.62 -11.19 -3.93
CA VAL A 10 10.10 -10.40 -2.78
C VAL A 10 8.88 -9.92 -2.00
N ARG A 11 8.73 -10.41 -0.76
CA ARG A 11 7.67 -9.94 0.13
C ARG A 11 7.99 -8.50 0.57
N PRO A 12 7.15 -7.51 0.21
CA PRO A 12 7.38 -6.14 0.64
C PRO A 12 7.27 -6.04 2.16
N GLN A 13 8.13 -5.22 2.76
CA GLN A 13 8.08 -4.95 4.19
C GLN A 13 6.81 -4.16 4.51
N GLY A 14 5.91 -4.77 5.26
CA GLY A 14 4.61 -4.18 5.59
C GLY A 14 4.72 -2.96 6.51
N CYS A 15 3.67 -2.13 6.56
CA CYS A 15 3.55 -1.11 7.61
C CYS A 15 3.10 -1.74 8.94
N GLY A 16 3.56 -1.18 10.06
CA GLY A 16 3.15 -1.56 11.42
C GLY A 16 1.79 -1.00 11.87
N CYS A 17 1.00 -0.42 10.96
CA CYS A 17 -0.29 0.19 11.29
C CYS A 17 -1.30 -0.89 11.72
N THR A 18 -1.96 -0.70 12.87
CA THR A 18 -2.93 -1.65 13.44
C THR A 18 -4.38 -1.40 13.01
N SER A 19 -4.68 -0.21 12.49
CA SER A 19 -6.02 0.17 12.02
C SER A 19 -5.98 0.52 10.53
N ARG A 20 -6.18 1.78 10.16
CA ARG A 20 -6.08 2.28 8.78
C ARG A 20 -4.75 3.00 8.57
N CYS A 21 -4.17 2.84 7.38
CA CYS A 21 -3.07 3.69 6.95
C CYS A 21 -3.61 5.10 6.72
N PHE A 22 -3.01 6.05 7.42
CA PHE A 22 -3.27 7.48 7.29
C PHE A 22 -1.94 8.19 7.04
N ALA A 23 -2.00 9.47 6.64
CA ALA A 23 -0.82 10.27 6.27
C ALA A 23 0.01 10.70 7.49
N PHE A 24 0.07 9.85 8.51
CA PHE A 24 0.93 10.05 9.66
C PHE A 24 2.33 9.54 9.34
N ALA A 25 3.33 10.23 9.90
CA ALA A 25 4.76 9.99 9.69
C ALA A 25 5.24 8.55 9.98
N GLN A 26 4.39 7.70 10.56
CA GLN A 26 4.72 6.33 10.96
C GLN A 26 4.31 5.26 9.92
N CYS A 27 3.60 5.62 8.86
CA CYS A 27 3.18 4.65 7.84
C CYS A 27 4.22 4.54 6.71
N ALA A 28 4.95 3.42 6.66
CA ALA A 28 5.90 3.12 5.59
C ALA A 28 5.26 3.19 4.18
N CYS A 29 3.99 2.77 4.05
CA CYS A 29 3.27 2.81 2.77
C CYS A 29 2.98 4.25 2.30
N ALA A 30 2.70 5.16 3.23
CA ALA A 30 2.53 6.58 2.91
C ALA A 30 3.84 7.16 2.37
N SER A 31 4.99 6.81 2.98
CA SER A 31 6.31 7.23 2.52
C SER A 31 6.63 6.72 1.10
N LEU A 32 6.27 5.46 0.79
CA LEU A 32 6.42 4.89 -0.56
C LEU A 32 5.59 5.62 -1.62
N ASN A 33 4.42 6.15 -1.25
CA ASN A 33 3.59 6.97 -2.12
C ASN A 33 3.96 8.47 -2.11
N ARG A 34 5.16 8.82 -1.64
CA ARG A 34 5.67 10.21 -1.50
C ARG A 34 4.77 11.07 -0.61
N SER A 35 4.30 10.48 0.49
CA SER A 35 3.46 11.12 1.50
C SER A 35 2.09 11.59 1.00
N SER A 36 1.63 11.11 -0.16
CA SER A 36 0.27 11.36 -0.66
C SER A 36 -0.41 10.04 -0.99
N PHE A 37 -1.52 9.74 -0.32
CA PHE A 37 -2.32 8.57 -0.69
C PHE A 37 -2.88 8.72 -2.10
N PRO A 38 -2.81 7.67 -2.92
CA PRO A 38 -3.30 7.73 -4.30
C PRO A 38 -4.82 7.72 -4.37
N PHE A 39 -5.51 7.27 -3.32
CA PHE A 39 -6.96 7.09 -3.29
C PHE A 39 -7.69 8.11 -2.41
N ASN A 40 -8.88 8.49 -2.85
CA ASN A 40 -9.81 9.28 -2.06
C ASN A 40 -10.65 8.38 -1.11
N PRO A 41 -11.53 8.95 -0.26
CA PRO A 41 -12.41 8.16 0.60
C PRO A 41 -13.38 7.22 -0.14
N THR A 42 -13.64 7.41 -1.43
CA THR A 42 -14.47 6.51 -2.26
C THR A 42 -13.64 5.52 -3.09
N ASN A 43 -12.36 5.32 -2.75
CA ASN A 43 -11.43 4.41 -3.43
C ASN A 43 -11.12 4.79 -4.89
N SER A 44 -11.32 6.05 -5.26
CA SER A 44 -10.99 6.58 -6.58
C SER A 44 -9.59 7.19 -6.59
N ILE A 45 -8.84 6.95 -7.67
CA ILE A 45 -7.51 7.52 -7.85
C ILE A 45 -7.62 9.05 -7.96
N LEU A 46 -6.96 9.76 -7.04
CA LEU A 46 -6.93 11.22 -7.01
C LEU A 46 -6.10 11.81 -8.17
N LYS A 47 -5.01 11.13 -8.53
CA LYS A 47 -4.09 11.55 -9.59
C LYS A 47 -3.39 10.35 -10.19
N ALA A 48 -3.30 10.32 -11.51
CA ALA A 48 -2.50 9.32 -12.20
C ALA A 48 -1.05 9.35 -11.70
N LYS A 49 -0.55 8.20 -11.27
CA LYS A 49 0.86 7.99 -10.89
C LYS A 49 1.40 6.83 -11.72
N PRO A 50 2.70 6.86 -12.10
CA PRO A 50 3.32 5.77 -12.84
C PRO A 50 3.35 4.45 -12.04
N ILE A 51 3.45 4.54 -10.71
CA ILE A 51 3.39 3.40 -9.79
C ILE A 51 2.53 3.81 -8.59
N VAL A 52 1.62 2.93 -8.20
CA VAL A 52 0.78 3.02 -7.01
C VAL A 52 1.16 1.87 -6.09
N ASN A 53 1.60 2.18 -4.86
CA ASN A 53 1.99 1.15 -3.89
C ASN A 53 0.81 0.87 -2.95
N GLU A 54 0.14 -0.25 -3.19
CA GLU A 54 -0.99 -0.67 -2.35
C GLU A 54 -0.55 -1.47 -1.12
N CYS A 55 -1.35 -1.48 -0.05
CA CYS A 55 -1.14 -2.44 1.04
C CYS A 55 -1.60 -3.83 0.57
N GLY A 56 -0.66 -4.77 0.52
CA GLY A 56 -0.95 -6.16 0.19
C GLY A 56 -1.44 -7.00 1.38
N LEU A 57 -1.56 -8.30 1.15
CA LEU A 57 -2.02 -9.30 2.13
C LEU A 57 -1.09 -9.51 3.33
N TYR A 58 0.16 -9.07 3.24
CA TYR A 58 1.19 -9.27 4.29
C TYR A 58 1.27 -8.11 5.30
N PHE A 59 0.37 -7.13 5.19
CA PHE A 59 0.38 -5.93 6.01
C PHE A 59 -0.54 -6.13 7.22
N LYS A 60 -0.15 -5.58 8.38
CA LYS A 60 -0.96 -5.68 9.63
C LYS A 60 -2.16 -4.74 9.65
N CYS A 61 -2.31 -3.89 8.64
CA CYS A 61 -3.42 -2.96 8.55
C CYS A 61 -4.73 -3.70 8.27
N HIS A 62 -5.83 -3.18 8.80
CA HIS A 62 -7.16 -3.78 8.62
C HIS A 62 -7.52 -3.84 7.13
N GLN A 63 -8.34 -4.82 6.72
CA GLN A 63 -8.88 -4.94 5.35
C GLN A 63 -9.65 -3.69 4.85
N SER A 64 -9.93 -2.72 5.72
CA SER A 64 -10.55 -1.44 5.36
C SER A 64 -9.53 -0.34 5.08
N CYS A 65 -8.24 -0.70 5.01
CA CYS A 65 -7.15 0.17 4.59
C CYS A 65 -7.34 0.54 3.11
N LYS A 66 -7.26 1.84 2.83
CA LYS A 66 -7.47 2.42 1.47
C LYS A 66 -6.16 2.79 0.78
N ASN A 67 -5.06 2.26 1.30
CA ASN A 67 -3.79 2.26 0.61
C ASN A 67 -3.58 0.85 0.16
#